data_AF-A0A0K1JD47-F1
#
_entry.id   AF-A0A0K1JD47-F1
#
_cell.length_a   1.000
_cell.length_b   1.000
_cell.length_c   1.000
_cell.angle_alpha   90.00
_cell.angle_beta   90.00
_cell.angle_gamma   90.00
#
_symmetry.space_group_name_H-M   'P 1'
#
loop_
_entity.id
_entity.type
_entity.pdbx_description
1 polymer ?
#
loop_
_entity_poly.entity_id
_entity_poly.type
_entity_poly.pdbx_seq_one_letter_code
_entity_poly.pdbx_strand_id
1 'polypeptide(L)'
;MREVMSHLDAAADLEQVLYDVHREIQPLIGQGQLADYIPALSAVDPQQFGLALATTSGEVHGIGDYQLPFSIQSLSKVYAFALALAADGETIWERVGHEASTHPFNSLLQLEHDHGIPRNPFLNAGALVSVDRLMSRHGSAVQPLREFLRAESGNHNIDVEKSVAESERAHCDRNASLAHLMASYGNLDNPVPNVLDNYIEQCALTMSCHDLALAARFLVRGGVRADGTRLLSTDNAKRINATMLVCGMYDQAGAFAFRVGLPAKSGVGGGVLAVVPNRGVLCVWSPGLDRSGNSVAGVAALEAFSLATGWSVF
;
A
#
# COMPACT_ATOMS: atom_id res chain seq x y z
N MET A 1 24.33 11.52 23.68
CA MET A 1 23.48 11.37 22.47
C MET A 1 23.23 9.92 22.05
N ARG A 2 24.14 8.96 22.28
CA ARG A 2 23.86 7.52 22.01
C ARG A 2 23.04 6.80 23.10
N GLU A 3 23.00 7.31 24.33
CA GLU A 3 22.24 6.69 25.44
C GLU A 3 20.75 7.04 25.49
N VAL A 4 20.28 8.03 24.70
CA VAL A 4 18.85 8.39 24.68
C VAL A 4 18.06 7.57 23.64
N MET A 5 18.75 6.90 22.71
CA MET A 5 18.11 6.17 21.60
C MET A 5 17.77 4.71 21.91
N SER A 6 18.15 4.15 23.07
CA SER A 6 17.96 2.72 23.36
C SER A 6 16.75 2.39 24.24
N HIS A 7 15.85 3.35 24.50
CA HIS A 7 14.75 3.16 25.45
C HIS A 7 13.35 3.16 24.86
N LEU A 8 13.15 3.52 23.59
CA LEU A 8 11.82 3.62 22.95
C LEU A 8 11.10 2.29 22.66
N ASP A 9 11.61 1.17 23.15
CA ASP A 9 11.07 -0.17 22.85
C ASP A 9 10.08 -0.69 23.92
N ALA A 10 9.83 0.08 24.99
CA ALA A 10 8.77 -0.27 25.93
C ALA A 10 7.40 0.10 25.36
N ALA A 11 6.39 -0.77 25.56
CA ALA A 11 5.02 -0.53 25.08
C ALA A 11 4.46 0.83 25.51
N ALA A 12 4.72 1.25 26.76
CA ALA A 12 4.32 2.55 27.29
C ALA A 12 4.97 3.75 26.56
N ASP A 13 6.18 3.56 26.02
CA ASP A 13 6.88 4.61 25.29
C ASP A 13 6.32 4.75 23.86
N LEU A 14 5.90 3.65 23.23
CA LEU A 14 5.28 3.68 21.89
C LEU A 14 3.90 4.33 21.90
N GLU A 15 3.06 4.01 22.90
CA GLU A 15 1.75 4.66 23.04
C GLU A 15 1.87 6.17 23.25
N GLN A 16 2.85 6.59 24.06
CA GLN A 16 3.13 8.01 24.29
C GLN A 16 3.61 8.71 23.00
N VAL A 17 4.49 8.06 22.22
CA VAL A 17 4.91 8.57 20.91
C VAL A 17 3.72 8.73 19.97
N LEU A 18 2.84 7.74 19.85
CA LEU A 18 1.65 7.83 19.00
C LEU A 18 0.71 8.95 19.45
N TYR A 19 0.55 9.14 20.76
CA TYR A 19 -0.22 10.25 21.33
C TYR A 19 0.38 11.61 20.98
N ASP A 20 1.69 11.79 21.14
CA ASP A 20 2.37 13.05 20.83
C ASP A 20 2.32 13.37 19.33
N VAL A 21 2.49 12.36 18.46
CA VAL A 21 2.30 12.48 17.01
C VAL A 21 0.88 12.93 16.69
N HIS A 22 -0.14 12.25 17.24
CA HIS A 22 -1.54 12.60 17.01
C HIS A 22 -1.87 14.03 17.45
N ARG A 23 -1.34 14.46 18.60
CA ARG A 23 -1.49 15.84 19.08
C ARG A 23 -0.86 16.86 18.13
N GLU A 24 0.33 16.56 17.60
CA GLU A 24 1.05 17.44 16.68
C GLU A 24 0.31 17.63 15.35
N ILE A 25 -0.23 16.54 14.80
CA ILE A 25 -0.91 16.57 13.49
C ILE A 25 -2.38 16.98 13.56
N GLN A 26 -2.96 17.15 14.76
CA GLN A 26 -4.37 17.51 14.94
C GLN A 26 -4.81 18.71 14.06
N PRO A 27 -4.04 19.80 13.89
CA PRO A 27 -4.42 20.92 13.03
C PRO A 27 -4.49 20.58 11.54
N LEU A 28 -3.88 19.47 11.12
CA LEU A 28 -3.81 19.00 9.74
C LEU A 28 -4.93 18.02 9.37
N ILE A 29 -5.59 17.42 10.37
CA ILE A 29 -6.74 16.53 10.14
C ILE A 29 -7.86 17.34 9.44
N GLY A 30 -8.41 16.78 8.36
CA GLY A 30 -9.41 17.44 7.52
C GLY A 30 -8.86 18.37 6.44
N GLN A 31 -7.55 18.64 6.42
CA GLN A 31 -6.92 19.40 5.33
C GLN A 31 -6.75 18.53 4.07
N GLY A 32 -6.70 19.20 2.91
CA GLY A 32 -6.62 18.55 1.60
C GLY A 32 -8.01 18.39 0.96
N GLN A 33 -8.10 17.52 -0.03
CA GLN A 33 -9.34 17.23 -0.76
C GLN A 33 -9.61 15.72 -0.72
N LEU A 34 -10.87 15.35 -0.55
CA LEU A 34 -11.28 13.95 -0.68
C LEU A 34 -11.10 13.50 -2.14
N ALA A 35 -10.83 12.21 -2.34
CA ALA A 35 -10.94 11.62 -3.67
C ALA A 35 -12.40 11.68 -4.13
N ASP A 36 -12.65 12.32 -5.27
CA ASP A 36 -13.99 12.63 -5.78
C ASP A 36 -14.32 11.93 -7.10
N TYR A 37 -13.38 11.14 -7.65
CA TYR A 37 -13.58 10.41 -8.91
C TYR A 37 -14.59 9.27 -8.80
N ILE A 38 -14.93 8.84 -7.58
CA ILE A 38 -16.08 7.95 -7.29
C ILE A 38 -16.88 8.45 -6.08
N PRO A 39 -18.22 8.33 -6.09
CA PRO A 39 -19.08 8.78 -4.99
C PRO A 39 -18.72 8.18 -3.63
N ALA A 40 -18.34 6.89 -3.61
CA ALA A 40 -18.04 6.17 -2.38
C ALA A 40 -16.86 6.74 -1.57
N LEU A 41 -15.87 7.37 -2.23
CA LEU A 41 -14.73 8.01 -1.55
C LEU A 41 -15.04 9.45 -1.12
N SER A 42 -15.90 10.14 -1.87
CA SER A 42 -16.29 11.53 -1.56
C SER A 42 -17.22 11.67 -0.35
N ALA A 43 -17.83 10.56 0.11
CA ALA A 43 -18.78 10.53 1.21
C ALA A 43 -18.14 10.32 2.59
N VAL A 44 -16.81 10.11 2.65
CA VAL A 44 -16.07 9.86 3.89
C VAL A 44 -15.91 11.16 4.68
N ASP A 45 -16.00 11.08 6.00
CA ASP A 45 -15.77 12.25 6.87
C ASP A 45 -14.29 12.67 6.81
N PRO A 46 -13.95 13.88 6.31
CA PRO A 46 -12.57 14.34 6.21
C PRO A 46 -11.86 14.45 7.58
N GLN A 47 -12.61 14.51 8.69
CA GLN A 47 -12.07 14.59 10.04
C GLN A 47 -11.58 13.25 10.59
N GLN A 48 -11.77 12.14 9.86
CA GLN A 48 -11.31 10.83 10.30
C GLN A 48 -9.79 10.72 10.23
N PHE A 49 -9.23 10.13 11.28
CA PHE A 49 -7.81 9.85 11.39
C PHE A 49 -7.58 8.60 12.22
N GLY A 50 -6.82 7.64 11.68
CA GLY A 50 -6.36 6.47 12.39
C GLY A 50 -4.88 6.20 12.15
N LEU A 51 -4.15 5.80 13.18
CA LEU A 51 -2.74 5.41 13.08
C LEU A 51 -2.51 4.13 13.90
N ALA A 52 -1.91 3.12 13.30
CA ALA A 52 -1.55 1.87 13.95
C ALA A 52 -0.08 1.51 13.67
N LEU A 53 0.63 1.02 14.69
CA LEU A 53 1.93 0.38 14.60
C LEU A 53 1.78 -1.09 14.98
N ALA A 54 2.01 -2.00 14.03
CA ALA A 54 2.14 -3.42 14.30
C ALA A 54 3.62 -3.80 14.43
N THR A 55 4.04 -4.24 15.61
CA THR A 55 5.45 -4.61 15.88
C THR A 55 5.84 -5.89 15.15
N THR A 56 7.14 -6.18 15.10
CA THR A 56 7.65 -7.45 14.53
C THR A 56 7.09 -8.69 15.24
N SER A 57 6.69 -8.60 16.51
CA SER A 57 6.06 -9.70 17.28
C SER A 57 4.55 -9.83 16.99
N GLY A 58 3.90 -8.75 16.57
CA GLY A 58 2.47 -8.73 16.21
C GLY A 58 1.58 -8.03 17.23
N GLU A 59 2.18 -7.43 18.25
CA GLU A 59 1.49 -6.45 19.09
C GLU A 59 1.15 -5.21 18.26
N VAL A 60 -0.04 -4.64 18.48
CA VAL A 60 -0.51 -3.46 17.77
C VAL A 60 -0.79 -2.34 18.75
N HIS A 61 -0.16 -1.19 18.53
CA HIS A 61 -0.45 0.06 19.23
C HIS A 61 -1.15 0.99 18.26
N GLY A 62 -2.22 1.67 18.68
CA GLY A 62 -2.98 2.54 17.80
C GLY A 62 -3.57 3.75 18.50
N ILE A 63 -3.87 4.77 17.70
CA ILE A 63 -4.49 6.03 18.13
C ILE A 63 -5.50 6.50 17.07
N GLY A 64 -6.59 7.14 17.52
CA GLY A 64 -7.70 7.56 16.66
C GLY A 64 -8.54 6.39 16.14
N ASP A 65 -9.06 6.52 14.93
CA ASP A 65 -9.96 5.57 14.25
C ASP A 65 -9.19 4.41 13.59
N TYR A 66 -8.09 3.94 14.19
CA TYR A 66 -7.19 2.95 13.58
C TYR A 66 -7.82 1.56 13.34
N GLN A 67 -8.99 1.31 13.92
CA GLN A 67 -9.78 0.09 13.72
C GLN A 67 -10.97 0.28 12.75
N LEU A 68 -11.22 1.50 12.27
CA LEU A 68 -12.29 1.77 11.31
C LEU A 68 -11.90 1.24 9.92
N PRO A 69 -12.70 0.35 9.30
CA PRO A 69 -12.39 -0.15 7.97
C PRO A 69 -12.61 0.91 6.88
N PHE A 70 -11.73 0.90 5.89
CA PHE A 70 -11.84 1.71 4.67
C PHE A 70 -11.40 0.89 3.45
N SER A 71 -11.75 1.35 2.25
CA SER A 71 -11.30 0.72 1.01
C SER A 71 -9.78 0.88 0.84
N ILE A 72 -9.05 -0.23 0.77
CA ILE A 72 -7.58 -0.22 0.80
C ILE A 72 -6.95 0.32 -0.49
N GLN A 73 -7.70 0.36 -1.59
CA GLN A 73 -7.30 1.00 -2.83
C GLN A 73 -5.90 0.55 -3.28
N SER A 74 -4.99 1.48 -3.61
CA SER A 74 -3.64 1.17 -4.08
C SER A 74 -2.72 0.54 -3.02
N LEU A 75 -3.11 0.46 -1.74
CA LEU A 75 -2.35 -0.31 -0.75
C LEU A 75 -2.37 -1.81 -1.08
N SER A 76 -3.45 -2.29 -1.70
CA SER A 76 -3.60 -3.67 -2.17
C SER A 76 -2.45 -4.13 -3.07
N LYS A 77 -1.83 -3.22 -3.83
CA LYS A 77 -0.77 -3.51 -4.80
C LYS A 77 0.47 -4.11 -4.15
N VAL A 78 0.77 -3.74 -2.90
CA VAL A 78 1.91 -4.29 -2.15
C VAL A 78 1.72 -5.79 -1.94
N TYR A 79 0.54 -6.18 -1.47
CA TYR A 79 0.20 -7.56 -1.16
C TYR A 79 0.03 -8.40 -2.42
N ALA A 80 -0.68 -7.87 -3.44
CA ALA A 80 -0.87 -8.55 -4.71
C ALA A 80 0.46 -8.81 -5.43
N PHE A 81 1.36 -7.82 -5.45
CA PHE A 81 2.68 -7.99 -6.03
C PHE A 81 3.54 -8.98 -5.23
N ALA A 82 3.47 -8.96 -3.89
CA ALA A 82 4.17 -9.95 -3.06
C ALA A 82 3.74 -11.39 -3.37
N LEU A 83 2.43 -11.63 -3.56
CA LEU A 83 1.91 -12.94 -3.94
C LEU A 83 2.36 -13.34 -5.36
N ALA A 84 2.30 -12.40 -6.32
CA ALA A 84 2.73 -12.65 -7.69
C ALA A 84 4.24 -12.96 -7.76
N LEU A 85 5.07 -12.20 -7.04
CA LEU A 85 6.51 -12.44 -6.92
C LEU A 85 6.83 -13.76 -6.24
N ALA A 86 6.04 -14.19 -5.25
CA ALA A 86 6.19 -15.51 -4.62
C ALA A 86 5.88 -16.65 -5.60
N ALA A 87 4.90 -16.47 -6.49
CA ALA A 87 4.48 -17.49 -7.45
C ALA A 87 5.41 -17.60 -8.67
N ASP A 88 5.89 -16.47 -9.19
CA ASP A 88 6.67 -16.41 -10.43
C ASP A 88 8.18 -16.22 -10.23
N GLY A 89 8.60 -15.87 -9.01
CA GLY A 89 10.00 -15.58 -8.71
C GLY A 89 10.52 -14.42 -9.57
N GLU A 90 11.77 -14.51 -9.98
CA GLU A 90 12.44 -13.42 -10.72
C GLU A 90 11.83 -13.13 -12.10
N THR A 91 11.09 -14.07 -12.70
CA THR A 91 10.51 -13.91 -14.04
C THR A 91 9.47 -12.79 -14.11
N ILE A 92 8.88 -12.41 -12.97
CA ILE A 92 7.95 -11.27 -12.93
C ILE A 92 8.62 -9.96 -13.34
N TRP A 93 9.93 -9.82 -13.10
CA TRP A 93 10.68 -8.61 -13.43
C TRP A 93 10.87 -8.39 -14.94
N GLU A 94 10.64 -9.42 -15.75
CA GLU A 94 10.59 -9.30 -17.22
C GLU A 94 9.30 -8.62 -17.70
N ARG A 95 8.26 -8.64 -16.86
CA ARG A 95 6.91 -8.11 -17.16
C ARG A 95 6.62 -6.78 -16.47
N VAL A 96 7.34 -6.45 -15.40
CA VAL A 96 7.22 -5.19 -14.66
C VAL A 96 8.57 -4.80 -14.08
N GLY A 97 8.95 -3.53 -14.21
CA GLY A 97 10.19 -2.99 -13.68
C GLY A 97 10.17 -2.73 -12.16
N HIS A 98 11.14 -1.96 -11.70
CA HIS A 98 11.29 -1.55 -10.28
C HIS A 98 11.73 -0.08 -10.13
N GLU A 99 11.67 0.70 -11.21
CA GLU A 99 12.16 2.08 -11.24
C GLU A 99 11.02 3.09 -11.06
N ALA A 100 11.37 4.26 -10.52
CA ALA A 100 10.46 5.39 -10.47
C ALA A 100 10.12 5.85 -11.90
N SER A 101 8.87 6.24 -12.12
CA SER A 101 8.47 6.85 -13.39
C SER A 101 8.89 8.32 -13.39
N THR A 102 9.46 8.80 -14.49
CA THR A 102 9.72 10.23 -14.75
C THR A 102 8.47 10.96 -15.24
N HIS A 103 7.41 10.22 -15.57
CA HIS A 103 6.10 10.71 -15.98
C HIS A 103 5.05 10.41 -14.91
N PRO A 104 3.88 11.10 -14.93
CA PRO A 104 2.78 10.79 -14.02
C PRO A 104 2.45 9.30 -13.98
N PHE A 105 2.00 8.81 -12.82
CA PHE A 105 1.81 7.38 -12.50
C PHE A 105 0.89 6.56 -13.45
N ASN A 106 0.27 7.23 -14.41
CA ASN A 106 -0.79 6.75 -15.28
C ASN A 106 -0.59 7.25 -16.73
N SER A 107 0.67 7.52 -17.09
CA SER A 107 1.12 7.91 -18.43
C SER A 107 1.06 6.73 -19.41
N LEU A 108 0.21 6.85 -20.44
CA LEU A 108 0.17 5.89 -21.56
C LEU A 108 1.42 6.00 -22.44
N LEU A 109 1.97 7.21 -22.59
CA LEU A 109 3.14 7.47 -23.43
C LEU A 109 4.37 6.68 -22.95
N GLN A 110 4.62 6.68 -21.64
CA GLN A 110 5.74 5.93 -21.07
C GLN A 110 5.54 4.42 -21.28
N LEU A 111 4.32 3.94 -21.07
CA LEU A 111 4.00 2.53 -21.22
C LEU A 111 4.13 2.05 -22.67
N GLU A 112 3.75 2.90 -23.64
CA GLU A 112 3.95 2.63 -25.07
C GLU A 112 5.44 2.61 -25.43
N HIS A 113 6.22 3.59 -24.94
CA HIS A 113 7.66 3.64 -25.14
C HIS A 113 8.39 2.41 -24.58
N ASP A 114 7.91 1.90 -23.44
CA ASP A 114 8.44 0.71 -22.77
C ASP A 114 7.84 -0.59 -23.31
N HIS A 115 7.19 -0.56 -24.47
CA HIS A 115 6.60 -1.73 -25.12
C HIS A 115 5.66 -2.53 -24.22
N GLY A 116 4.82 -1.82 -23.45
CA GLY A 116 3.84 -2.42 -22.56
C GLY A 116 4.39 -2.96 -21.25
N ILE A 117 5.67 -2.73 -20.93
CA ILE A 117 6.28 -3.12 -19.65
C ILE A 117 6.18 -1.94 -18.66
N PRO A 118 5.39 -2.03 -17.58
CA PRO A 118 5.25 -0.95 -16.61
C PRO A 118 6.54 -0.74 -15.82
N ARG A 119 6.85 0.50 -15.45
CA ARG A 119 8.09 0.85 -14.74
C ARG A 119 8.23 0.24 -13.34
N ASN A 120 7.12 0.02 -12.63
CA ASN A 120 7.11 -0.60 -11.31
C ASN A 120 5.71 -1.16 -10.97
N PRO A 121 5.62 -2.10 -10.01
CA PRO A 121 4.35 -2.75 -9.63
C PRO A 121 3.35 -1.83 -8.91
N PHE A 122 3.75 -0.64 -8.50
CA PHE A 122 2.91 0.27 -7.71
C PHE A 122 2.16 1.30 -8.56
N LEU A 123 2.51 1.39 -9.85
CA LEU A 123 1.66 2.00 -10.88
C LEU A 123 0.43 1.12 -11.16
N ASN A 124 -0.64 1.71 -11.70
CA ASN A 124 -1.84 0.94 -12.05
C ASN A 124 -1.51 -0.14 -13.09
N ALA A 125 -0.69 0.18 -14.10
CA ALA A 125 -0.27 -0.78 -15.11
C ALA A 125 0.51 -1.97 -14.51
N GLY A 126 1.45 -1.72 -13.58
CA GLY A 126 2.19 -2.79 -12.90
C GLY A 126 1.32 -3.64 -11.98
N ALA A 127 0.31 -3.03 -11.35
CA ALA A 127 -0.65 -3.77 -10.54
C ALA A 127 -1.56 -4.67 -11.38
N LEU A 128 -1.98 -4.23 -12.57
CA LEU A 128 -2.73 -5.04 -13.53
C LEU A 128 -1.91 -6.26 -14.00
N VAL A 129 -0.60 -6.10 -14.23
CA VAL A 129 0.29 -7.25 -14.48
C VAL A 129 0.29 -8.20 -13.28
N SER A 130 0.37 -7.70 -12.06
CA SER A 130 0.32 -8.55 -10.86
C SER A 130 -0.99 -9.35 -10.76
N VAL A 131 -2.12 -8.71 -11.08
CA VAL A 131 -3.44 -9.35 -11.15
C VAL A 131 -3.48 -10.44 -12.23
N ASP A 132 -3.00 -10.13 -13.43
CA ASP A 132 -2.92 -11.09 -14.54
C ASP A 132 -2.12 -12.34 -14.15
N ARG A 133 -0.97 -12.15 -13.49
CA ARG A 133 -0.14 -13.28 -13.02
C ARG A 133 -0.82 -14.13 -11.98
N LEU A 134 -1.50 -13.51 -11.01
CA LEU A 134 -2.27 -14.26 -10.01
C LEU A 134 -3.44 -15.03 -10.63
N MET A 135 -4.13 -14.43 -11.62
CA MET A 135 -5.20 -15.11 -12.36
C MET A 135 -4.67 -16.33 -13.13
N SER A 136 -3.54 -16.21 -13.83
CA SER A 136 -2.92 -17.34 -14.53
C SER A 136 -2.55 -18.50 -13.60
N ARG A 137 -2.29 -18.22 -12.32
CA ARG A 137 -1.92 -19.23 -11.32
C ARG A 137 -3.11 -19.83 -10.57
N HIS A 138 -4.12 -19.03 -10.26
CA HIS A 138 -5.19 -19.39 -9.32
C HIS A 138 -6.61 -19.30 -9.91
N GLY A 139 -6.76 -18.81 -11.15
CA GLY A 139 -8.06 -18.52 -11.76
C GLY A 139 -8.71 -17.21 -11.27
N SER A 140 -8.21 -16.63 -10.17
CA SER A 140 -8.61 -15.34 -9.61
C SER A 140 -7.42 -14.68 -8.93
N ALA A 141 -7.35 -13.35 -8.95
CA ALA A 141 -6.37 -12.61 -8.16
C ALA A 141 -6.92 -12.20 -6.79
N VAL A 142 -8.19 -11.81 -6.71
CA VAL A 142 -8.78 -11.28 -5.46
C VAL A 142 -8.95 -12.37 -4.41
N GLN A 143 -9.29 -13.61 -4.81
CA GLN A 143 -9.50 -14.70 -3.86
C GLN A 143 -8.23 -15.03 -3.04
N PRO A 144 -7.08 -15.39 -3.67
CA PRO A 144 -5.87 -15.67 -2.90
C PRO A 144 -5.37 -14.45 -2.13
N LEU A 145 -5.57 -13.23 -2.66
CA LEU A 145 -5.24 -12.00 -1.94
C LEU A 145 -6.08 -11.84 -0.68
N ARG A 146 -7.40 -12.00 -0.76
CA ARG A 146 -8.30 -11.90 0.40
C ARG A 146 -7.97 -12.95 1.46
N GLU A 147 -7.72 -14.20 1.03
CA GLU A 147 -7.33 -15.28 1.94
C GLU A 147 -6.00 -14.98 2.65
N PHE A 148 -5.01 -14.46 1.91
CA PHE A 148 -3.75 -14.01 2.47
C PHE A 148 -3.94 -12.89 3.50
N LEU A 149 -4.70 -11.83 3.15
CA LEU A 149 -4.96 -10.70 4.05
C LEU A 149 -5.69 -11.14 5.33
N ARG A 150 -6.69 -12.03 5.22
CA ARG A 150 -7.39 -12.61 6.38
C ARG A 150 -6.44 -13.40 7.28
N ALA A 151 -5.54 -14.19 6.69
CA ALA A 151 -4.58 -15.00 7.44
C ALA A 151 -3.53 -14.13 8.16
N GLU A 152 -2.97 -13.13 7.49
CA GLU A 152 -1.90 -12.31 8.07
C GLU A 152 -2.43 -11.29 9.11
N SER A 153 -3.66 -10.79 8.94
CA SER A 153 -4.31 -9.88 9.90
C SER A 153 -5.03 -10.60 11.05
N GLY A 154 -5.43 -11.85 10.86
CA GLY A 154 -6.33 -12.57 11.77
C GLY A 154 -7.80 -12.15 11.66
N ASN A 155 -8.16 -11.30 10.71
CA ASN A 155 -9.51 -10.78 10.53
C ASN A 155 -10.23 -11.50 9.38
N HIS A 156 -11.13 -12.43 9.70
CA HIS A 156 -11.90 -13.19 8.70
C HIS A 156 -12.99 -12.38 7.98
N ASN A 157 -13.30 -11.17 8.44
CA ASN A 157 -14.37 -10.33 7.88
C ASN A 157 -13.91 -9.47 6.70
N ILE A 158 -12.61 -9.44 6.39
CA ILE A 158 -12.07 -8.70 5.24
C ILE A 158 -12.77 -9.19 3.98
N ASP A 159 -13.50 -8.31 3.30
CA ASP A 159 -14.18 -8.64 2.05
C ASP A 159 -14.28 -7.42 1.13
N VAL A 160 -14.70 -7.69 -0.10
CA VAL A 160 -14.94 -6.69 -1.14
C VAL A 160 -16.20 -5.91 -0.78
N GLU A 161 -16.08 -4.59 -0.71
CA GLU A 161 -17.22 -3.70 -0.55
C GLU A 161 -17.83 -3.42 -1.93
N LYS A 162 -19.06 -3.91 -2.12
CA LYS A 162 -19.70 -3.96 -3.44
C LYS A 162 -19.98 -2.58 -4.01
N SER A 163 -20.34 -1.60 -3.19
CA SER A 163 -20.69 -0.27 -3.69
C SER A 163 -19.45 0.49 -4.20
N VAL A 164 -18.29 0.34 -3.56
CA VAL A 164 -16.99 0.81 -4.06
C VAL A 164 -16.63 0.06 -5.34
N ALA A 165 -16.77 -1.27 -5.39
CA ALA A 165 -16.45 -2.04 -6.60
C ALA A 165 -17.33 -1.64 -7.80
N GLU A 166 -18.62 -1.44 -7.60
CA GLU A 166 -19.55 -0.95 -8.62
C GLU A 166 -19.21 0.47 -9.07
N SER A 167 -18.84 1.34 -8.12
CA SER A 167 -18.43 2.71 -8.43
C SER A 167 -17.11 2.76 -9.23
N GLU A 168 -16.11 1.99 -8.83
CA GLU A 168 -14.82 1.85 -9.54
C GLU A 168 -15.04 1.29 -10.95
N ARG A 169 -15.90 0.28 -11.08
CA ARG A 169 -16.24 -0.33 -12.38
C ARG A 169 -16.86 0.68 -13.36
N ALA A 170 -17.70 1.58 -12.86
CA ALA A 170 -18.30 2.62 -13.68
C ALA A 170 -17.31 3.70 -14.16
N HIS A 171 -16.12 3.79 -13.56
CA HIS A 171 -15.12 4.84 -13.82
C HIS A 171 -13.74 4.27 -14.19
N CYS A 172 -13.68 3.04 -14.72
CA CYS A 172 -12.43 2.30 -14.93
C CYS A 172 -11.74 2.53 -16.28
N ASP A 173 -12.24 3.43 -17.13
CA ASP A 173 -11.79 3.64 -18.52
C ASP A 173 -10.27 3.81 -18.66
N ARG A 174 -9.66 4.49 -17.70
CA ARG A 174 -8.21 4.69 -17.69
C ARG A 174 -7.44 3.39 -17.46
N ASN A 175 -7.91 2.56 -16.54
CA ASN A 175 -7.31 1.24 -16.29
C ASN A 175 -7.56 0.32 -17.49
N ALA A 176 -8.73 0.40 -18.12
CA ALA A 176 -9.02 -0.32 -19.35
C ALA A 176 -8.06 0.07 -20.49
N SER A 177 -7.78 1.36 -20.64
CA SER A 177 -6.82 1.87 -21.63
C SER A 177 -5.41 1.31 -21.41
N LEU A 178 -4.93 1.32 -20.15
CA LEU A 178 -3.64 0.72 -19.79
C LEU A 178 -3.61 -0.79 -20.09
N ALA A 179 -4.67 -1.50 -19.71
CA ALA A 179 -4.77 -2.95 -19.89
C ALA A 179 -4.79 -3.34 -21.38
N HIS A 180 -5.58 -2.65 -22.21
CA HIS A 180 -5.60 -2.89 -23.65
C HIS A 180 -4.26 -2.59 -24.31
N LEU A 181 -3.56 -1.52 -23.90
CA LEU A 181 -2.23 -1.21 -24.40
C LEU A 181 -1.23 -2.34 -24.07
N MET A 182 -1.20 -2.80 -22.81
CA MET A 182 -0.32 -3.91 -22.41
C MET A 182 -0.66 -5.22 -23.12
N ALA A 183 -1.95 -5.53 -23.28
CA ALA A 183 -2.39 -6.71 -24.03
C ALA A 183 -1.94 -6.65 -25.50
N SER A 184 -1.95 -5.47 -26.12
CA SER A 184 -1.47 -5.29 -27.51
C SER A 184 0.03 -5.58 -27.68
N TYR A 185 0.83 -5.42 -26.61
CA TYR A 185 2.24 -5.78 -26.55
C TYR A 185 2.49 -7.20 -26.01
N GLY A 186 1.45 -7.96 -25.68
CA GLY A 186 1.56 -9.32 -25.16
C GLY A 186 1.99 -9.41 -23.70
N ASN A 187 1.83 -8.34 -22.91
CA ASN A 187 2.18 -8.35 -21.48
C ASN A 187 1.00 -8.69 -20.55
N LEU A 188 -0.15 -9.09 -21.09
CA LEU A 188 -1.26 -9.69 -20.34
C LEU A 188 -1.64 -11.02 -21.00
N ASP A 189 -1.74 -12.07 -20.19
CA ASP A 189 -2.07 -13.43 -20.66
C ASP A 189 -3.58 -13.69 -20.60
N ASN A 190 -4.29 -12.98 -19.74
CA ASN A 190 -5.73 -13.12 -19.51
C ASN A 190 -6.55 -12.06 -20.25
N PRO A 191 -7.84 -12.33 -20.56
CA PRO A 191 -8.72 -11.33 -21.15
C PRO A 191 -8.80 -10.05 -20.30
N VAL A 192 -8.62 -8.90 -20.93
CA VAL A 192 -8.64 -7.57 -20.28
C VAL A 192 -9.85 -7.36 -19.36
N PRO A 193 -11.10 -7.70 -19.75
CA PRO A 193 -12.24 -7.55 -18.85
C PRO A 193 -12.09 -8.30 -17.52
N ASN A 194 -11.55 -9.53 -17.55
CA ASN A 194 -11.38 -10.34 -16.35
C ASN A 194 -10.27 -9.79 -15.43
N VAL A 195 -9.21 -9.24 -16.02
CA VAL A 195 -8.12 -8.58 -15.28
C VAL A 195 -8.63 -7.32 -14.60
N LEU A 196 -9.42 -6.51 -15.31
CA LEU A 196 -10.02 -5.29 -14.74
C LEU A 196 -10.96 -5.62 -13.58
N ASP A 197 -11.82 -6.63 -13.74
CA ASP A 197 -12.76 -7.05 -12.71
C ASP A 197 -12.04 -7.45 -11.41
N ASN A 198 -11.00 -8.29 -11.52
CA ASN A 198 -10.21 -8.70 -10.35
C ASN A 198 -9.44 -7.52 -9.73
N TYR A 199 -8.92 -6.60 -10.55
CA TYR A 199 -8.22 -5.41 -10.05
C TYR A 199 -9.17 -4.46 -9.30
N ILE A 200 -10.39 -4.26 -9.81
CA ILE A 200 -11.44 -3.46 -9.16
C ILE A 200 -11.82 -4.07 -7.81
N GLU A 201 -12.10 -5.38 -7.78
CA GLU A 201 -12.45 -6.08 -6.53
C GLU A 201 -11.29 -6.04 -5.52
N GLN A 202 -10.04 -6.18 -6.00
CA GLN A 202 -8.84 -5.98 -5.18
C GLN A 202 -8.79 -4.59 -4.53
N CYS A 203 -9.08 -3.52 -5.28
CA CYS A 203 -9.07 -2.15 -4.73
C CYS A 203 -10.22 -1.92 -3.73
N ALA A 204 -11.35 -2.59 -3.94
CA ALA A 204 -12.55 -2.49 -3.11
C ALA A 204 -12.52 -3.35 -1.83
N LEU A 205 -11.44 -4.09 -1.56
CA LEU A 205 -11.26 -4.76 -0.27
C LEU A 205 -11.26 -3.74 0.87
N THR A 206 -11.93 -4.07 1.98
CA THR A 206 -12.03 -3.20 3.16
C THR A 206 -11.22 -3.72 4.33
N MET A 207 -10.39 -2.84 4.91
CA MET A 207 -9.52 -3.16 6.04
C MET A 207 -9.29 -1.91 6.89
N SER A 208 -8.96 -2.09 8.16
CA SER A 208 -8.53 -1.01 9.06
C SER A 208 -7.01 -0.80 9.03
N CYS A 209 -6.51 0.29 9.63
CA CYS A 209 -5.06 0.49 9.83
C CYS A 209 -4.45 -0.67 10.63
N HIS A 210 -5.17 -1.16 11.65
CA HIS A 210 -4.80 -2.35 12.41
C HIS A 210 -4.56 -3.56 11.51
N ASP A 211 -5.54 -3.88 10.65
CA ASP A 211 -5.45 -5.04 9.76
C ASP A 211 -4.30 -4.89 8.74
N LEU A 212 -4.16 -3.71 8.14
CA LEU A 212 -3.14 -3.42 7.13
C LEU A 212 -1.73 -3.50 7.71
N ALA A 213 -1.52 -2.94 8.90
CA ALA A 213 -0.23 -2.99 9.60
C ALA A 213 0.16 -4.44 9.92
N LEU A 214 -0.77 -5.25 10.46
CA LEU A 214 -0.52 -6.67 10.70
C LEU A 214 -0.24 -7.44 9.41
N ALA A 215 -1.06 -7.23 8.38
CA ALA A 215 -0.96 -7.97 7.12
C ALA A 215 0.37 -7.77 6.38
N ALA A 216 1.05 -6.63 6.61
CA ALA A 216 2.31 -6.30 5.97
C ALA A 216 3.55 -6.73 6.76
N ARG A 217 3.39 -7.35 7.93
CA ARG A 217 4.53 -7.74 8.79
C ARG A 217 5.52 -8.69 8.12
N PHE A 218 5.11 -9.45 7.12
CA PHE A 218 6.04 -10.29 6.36
C PHE A 218 7.19 -9.48 5.72
N LEU A 219 6.97 -8.19 5.42
CA LEU A 219 8.00 -7.31 4.86
C LEU A 219 9.12 -6.96 5.85
N VAL A 220 8.80 -6.79 7.14
CA VAL A 220 9.81 -6.59 8.19
C VAL A 220 10.41 -7.90 8.70
N ARG A 221 9.74 -9.03 8.45
CA ARG A 221 10.18 -10.37 8.84
C ARG A 221 10.93 -11.10 7.72
N GLY A 222 11.44 -10.37 6.72
CA GLY A 222 12.23 -10.94 5.63
C GLY A 222 11.48 -11.99 4.81
N GLY A 223 10.18 -11.79 4.59
CA GLY A 223 9.31 -12.67 3.81
C GLY A 223 8.63 -13.79 4.61
N VAL A 224 8.74 -13.81 5.94
CA VAL A 224 8.11 -14.82 6.80
C VAL A 224 6.71 -14.36 7.24
N ARG A 225 5.72 -15.22 7.01
CA ARG A 225 4.29 -15.03 7.27
C ARG A 225 3.95 -15.14 8.76
N ALA A 226 2.76 -14.69 9.14
CA ALA A 226 2.23 -14.77 10.50
C ALA A 226 2.29 -16.19 11.09
N ASP A 227 2.00 -17.21 10.28
CA ASP A 227 2.05 -18.64 10.66
C ASP A 227 3.47 -19.23 10.75
N GLY A 228 4.50 -18.44 10.45
CA GLY A 228 5.91 -18.87 10.45
C GLY A 228 6.38 -19.49 9.13
N THR A 229 5.49 -19.68 8.15
CA THR A 229 5.87 -20.14 6.81
C THR A 229 6.54 -19.02 6.01
N ARG A 230 7.25 -19.38 4.93
CA ARG A 230 7.95 -18.41 4.08
C ARG A 230 7.13 -18.11 2.84
N LEU A 231 6.77 -16.83 2.65
CA LEU A 231 6.17 -16.33 1.41
C LEU A 231 7.25 -15.93 0.41
N LEU A 232 8.24 -15.15 0.86
CA LEU A 232 9.29 -14.59 0.02
C LEU A 232 10.68 -14.96 0.57
N SER A 233 11.68 -14.97 -0.30
CA SER A 233 13.07 -14.89 0.16
C SER A 233 13.32 -13.55 0.85
N THR A 234 14.33 -13.49 1.71
CA THR A 234 14.75 -12.23 2.35
C THR A 234 15.11 -11.17 1.30
N ASP A 235 15.73 -11.57 0.19
CA ASP A 235 16.07 -10.68 -0.91
C ASP A 235 14.84 -10.10 -1.61
N ASN A 236 13.80 -10.90 -1.82
CA ASN A 236 12.56 -10.43 -2.44
C ASN A 236 11.77 -9.51 -1.52
N ALA A 237 11.72 -9.79 -0.21
CA ALA A 237 11.16 -8.85 0.76
C ALA A 237 11.93 -7.51 0.76
N LYS A 238 13.27 -7.56 0.71
CA LYS A 238 14.11 -6.37 0.58
C LYS A 238 13.83 -5.59 -0.71
N ARG A 239 13.67 -6.26 -1.85
CA ARG A 239 13.36 -5.62 -3.14
C ARG A 239 11.99 -4.96 -3.15
N ILE A 240 10.98 -5.55 -2.52
CA ILE A 240 9.67 -4.90 -2.34
C ILE A 240 9.83 -3.63 -1.51
N ASN A 241 10.53 -3.69 -0.38
CA ASN A 241 10.80 -2.51 0.45
C ASN A 241 11.58 -1.43 -0.32
N ALA A 242 12.60 -1.80 -1.09
CA ALA A 242 13.34 -0.86 -1.92
C ALA A 242 12.41 -0.20 -2.95
N THR A 243 11.56 -0.97 -3.62
CA THR A 243 10.59 -0.46 -4.60
C THR A 243 9.56 0.46 -3.93
N MET A 244 9.11 0.15 -2.71
CA MET A 244 8.19 1.01 -1.96
C MET A 244 8.84 2.36 -1.65
N LEU A 245 10.12 2.35 -1.23
CA LEU A 245 10.86 3.56 -0.93
C LEU A 245 10.96 4.51 -2.14
N VAL A 246 11.20 3.98 -3.34
CA VAL A 246 11.41 4.82 -4.54
C VAL A 246 10.16 5.06 -5.39
N CYS A 247 9.12 4.23 -5.27
CA CYS A 247 7.93 4.28 -6.16
C CYS A 247 6.60 4.41 -5.42
N GLY A 248 6.57 4.26 -4.09
CA GLY A 248 5.31 3.98 -3.39
C GLY A 248 4.43 5.19 -3.07
N MET A 249 4.97 6.41 -3.14
CA MET A 249 4.26 7.66 -2.79
C MET A 249 3.94 8.54 -4.01
N TYR A 250 3.62 7.90 -5.15
CA TYR A 250 3.35 8.57 -6.44
C TYR A 250 4.52 9.49 -6.84
N ASP A 251 4.22 10.69 -7.34
CA ASP A 251 5.20 11.68 -7.78
C ASP A 251 6.00 12.30 -6.60
N GLN A 252 5.68 11.95 -5.35
CA GLN A 252 6.35 12.44 -4.14
C GLN A 252 7.25 11.39 -3.45
N ALA A 253 7.52 10.23 -4.08
CA ALA A 253 8.37 9.21 -3.47
C ALA A 253 9.75 9.72 -3.02
N GLY A 254 10.43 10.52 -3.83
CA GLY A 254 11.72 11.12 -3.45
C GLY A 254 11.61 12.11 -2.29
N ALA A 255 10.60 12.98 -2.29
CA ALA A 255 10.38 13.94 -1.21
C ALA A 255 9.99 13.26 0.10
N PHE A 256 9.18 12.21 0.03
CA PHE A 256 8.81 11.38 1.18
C PHE A 256 10.03 10.65 1.75
N ALA A 257 10.85 10.02 0.90
CA ALA A 257 12.07 9.34 1.33
C ALA A 257 13.06 10.31 2.01
N PHE A 258 13.14 11.55 1.54
CA PHE A 258 13.98 12.59 2.16
C PHE A 258 13.47 13.03 3.55
N ARG A 259 12.15 13.18 3.71
CA ARG A 259 11.52 13.67 4.96
C ARG A 259 11.35 12.58 6.02
N VAL A 260 10.93 11.39 5.60
CA VAL A 260 10.50 10.30 6.49
C VAL A 260 11.50 9.15 6.52
N GLY A 261 12.18 8.88 5.40
CA GLY A 261 13.19 7.81 5.35
C GLY A 261 12.65 6.40 5.55
N LEU A 262 11.39 6.13 5.20
CA LEU A 262 10.77 4.80 5.33
C LEU A 262 10.21 4.30 3.99
N PRO A 263 10.34 3.01 3.65
CA PRO A 263 9.57 2.40 2.57
C PRO A 263 8.08 2.54 2.83
N ALA A 264 7.34 3.16 1.91
CA ALA A 264 5.93 3.38 2.11
C ALA A 264 5.12 3.18 0.83
N LYS A 265 3.82 2.94 0.97
CA LYS A 265 2.85 2.95 -0.13
C LYS A 265 1.63 3.76 0.32
N SER A 266 1.19 4.70 -0.51
CA SER A 266 -0.08 5.42 -0.30
C SER A 266 -1.23 4.85 -1.13
N GLY A 267 -2.46 5.21 -0.79
CA GLY A 267 -3.64 4.97 -1.60
C GLY A 267 -4.58 6.16 -1.58
N VAL A 268 -5.31 6.35 -2.67
CA VAL A 268 -6.31 7.42 -2.84
C VAL A 268 -7.48 7.36 -1.85
N GLY A 269 -7.62 6.25 -1.11
CA GLY A 269 -8.52 6.19 0.05
C GLY A 269 -8.01 6.96 1.28
N GLY A 270 -6.82 7.58 1.23
CA GLY A 270 -6.20 8.30 2.35
C GLY A 270 -5.26 7.46 3.21
N GLY A 271 -5.06 6.18 2.86
CA GLY A 271 -4.19 5.27 3.59
C GLY A 271 -2.73 5.41 3.19
N VAL A 272 -1.81 5.30 4.15
CA VAL A 272 -0.37 5.16 3.92
C VAL A 272 0.17 4.04 4.80
N LEU A 273 0.77 3.03 4.16
CA LEU A 273 1.46 1.92 4.80
C LEU A 273 2.96 2.20 4.77
N ALA A 274 3.66 2.11 5.90
CA ALA A 274 5.11 2.32 5.99
C ALA A 274 5.81 1.21 6.78
N VAL A 275 6.90 0.70 6.23
CA VAL A 275 7.70 -0.38 6.81
C VAL A 275 8.84 0.23 7.62
N VAL A 276 8.91 -0.09 8.92
CA VAL A 276 10.00 0.32 9.80
C VAL A 276 10.94 -0.87 10.03
N PRO A 277 12.14 -0.88 9.42
CA PRO A 277 13.03 -2.04 9.49
C PRO A 277 13.31 -2.48 10.93
N ASN A 278 13.21 -3.78 11.18
CA ASN A 278 13.43 -4.42 12.48
C ASN A 278 12.48 -3.99 13.62
N ARG A 279 11.53 -3.07 13.38
CA ARG A 279 10.61 -2.56 14.41
C ARG A 279 9.17 -3.01 14.18
N GLY A 280 8.65 -2.79 12.98
CA GLY A 280 7.24 -3.06 12.70
C GLY A 280 6.74 -2.39 11.42
N VAL A 281 5.43 -2.33 11.28
CA VAL A 281 4.75 -1.68 10.16
C VAL A 281 3.77 -0.66 10.70
N LEU A 282 3.85 0.55 10.18
CA LEU A 282 2.89 1.62 10.43
C LEU A 282 1.82 1.60 9.33
N CYS A 283 0.57 1.82 9.72
CA CYS A 283 -0.47 2.21 8.79
C CYS A 283 -1.19 3.42 9.35
N VAL A 284 -1.29 4.47 8.55
CA VAL A 284 -2.08 5.66 8.86
C VAL A 284 -3.18 5.82 7.82
N TRP A 285 -4.30 6.38 8.23
CA TRP A 285 -5.40 6.70 7.34
C TRP A 285 -5.98 8.05 7.72
N SER A 286 -6.04 8.96 6.76
CA SER A 286 -6.85 10.16 6.83
C SER A 286 -7.28 10.56 5.41
N PRO A 287 -8.58 10.79 5.15
CA PRO A 287 -9.11 10.92 3.80
C PRO A 287 -8.60 12.14 3.00
N GLY A 288 -8.21 13.22 3.67
CA GLY A 288 -7.80 14.46 3.02
C GLY A 288 -6.47 14.32 2.27
N LEU A 289 -6.51 14.42 0.93
CA LEU A 289 -5.36 14.23 0.05
C LEU A 289 -4.74 15.56 -0.40
N ASP A 290 -3.44 15.54 -0.64
CA ASP A 290 -2.73 16.59 -1.37
C ASP A 290 -2.89 16.45 -2.90
N ARG A 291 -2.31 17.39 -3.64
CA ARG A 291 -2.33 17.42 -5.12
C ARG A 291 -1.69 16.20 -5.80
N SER A 292 -0.93 15.38 -5.07
CA SER A 292 -0.30 14.16 -5.59
C SER A 292 -1.04 12.89 -5.17
N GLY A 293 -2.17 13.02 -4.47
CA GLY A 293 -3.00 11.90 -4.03
C GLY A 293 -2.51 11.23 -2.74
N ASN A 294 -1.66 11.90 -1.96
CA ASN A 294 -1.20 11.39 -0.66
C ASN A 294 -1.96 12.06 0.49
N SER A 295 -2.25 11.32 1.56
CA SER A 295 -2.90 11.87 2.75
C SER A 295 -2.06 12.95 3.43
N VAL A 296 -2.61 14.15 3.60
CA VAL A 296 -1.90 15.30 4.21
C VAL A 296 -1.54 14.99 5.66
N ALA A 297 -2.55 14.67 6.48
CA ALA A 297 -2.35 14.32 7.87
C ALA A 297 -1.58 13.00 8.01
N GLY A 298 -1.80 12.04 7.11
CA GLY A 298 -1.10 10.75 7.15
C GLY A 298 0.41 10.88 6.93
N VAL A 299 0.83 11.63 5.90
CA VAL A 299 2.26 11.86 5.65
C VAL A 299 2.91 12.64 6.78
N ALA A 300 2.23 13.67 7.31
CA ALA A 300 2.73 14.43 8.45
C ALA A 300 2.88 13.56 9.71
N ALA A 301 1.95 12.64 9.96
CA ALA A 301 2.04 11.73 11.11
C ALA A 301 3.25 10.80 11.01
N LEU A 302 3.55 10.28 9.82
CA LEU A 302 4.73 9.42 9.60
C LEU A 302 6.04 10.20 9.74
N GLU A 303 6.07 11.46 9.30
CA GLU A 303 7.23 12.34 9.50
C GLU A 303 7.45 12.65 10.99
N ALA A 304 6.40 13.08 11.71
CA ALA A 304 6.47 13.35 13.14
C ALA A 304 6.90 12.10 13.93
N PHE A 305 6.36 10.93 13.57
CA PHE A 305 6.75 9.66 14.17
C PHE A 305 8.24 9.34 13.93
N SER A 306 8.72 9.48 12.69
CA SER A 306 10.13 9.23 12.35
C SER A 306 11.06 10.18 13.10
N LEU A 307 10.70 11.47 13.21
CA LEU A 307 11.46 12.47 13.96
C LEU A 307 11.49 12.18 15.46
N ALA A 308 10.36 11.80 16.06
CA ALA A 308 10.25 11.50 17.48
C ALA A 308 11.06 10.25 17.87
N THR A 309 11.08 9.23 17.00
CA THR A 309 11.72 7.93 17.28
C THR A 309 13.15 7.82 16.76
N GLY A 310 13.51 8.64 15.78
CA GLY A 310 14.73 8.46 14.98
C GLY A 310 14.69 7.21 14.09
N TRP A 311 13.51 6.60 13.87
CA TRP A 311 13.38 5.39 13.06
C TRP A 311 13.31 5.74 11.57
N SER A 312 14.36 5.34 10.86
CA SER A 312 14.60 5.58 9.44
C SER A 312 15.46 4.44 8.87
N VAL A 313 15.47 4.28 7.56
CA VAL A 313 16.43 3.37 6.87
C VAL A 313 17.83 3.98 6.72
N PHE A 314 18.00 5.26 7.08
CA PHE A 314 19.22 6.06 6.95
C PHE A 314 19.81 6.42 8.32
#